data_AF-A0AB74J6S4-F1
#
_entry.id   AF-A0AB74J6S4-F1
#
_cell.length_a   1.000
_cell.length_b   1.000
_cell.length_c   1.000
_cell.angle_alpha   90.00
_cell.angle_beta   90.00
_cell.angle_gamma   90.00
#
_symmetry.space_group_name_H-M   'P 1'
#
loop_
_entity.id
_entity.type
_entity.pdbx_description
1 polymer ?
#
loop_
_entity_poly.entity_id
_entity_poly.type
_entity_poly.pdbx_seq_one_letter_code
_entity_poly.pdbx_strand_id
1 'polypeptide(L)'
;MRPSRRLKYCGGLTVGLTTIIFLLKSSTDSGVSSGQWYRSHHLEQDTLSLSIGTVVAAQSSDDTEWLSTLLPAWNHTIYLTDQPRNMSSTFAGKGHEALVYLNHVIEEYDFLPDIVIFLHAKRYQWHNDDPLYDNARVLSRLQLDYVQRQGYVNLRCSWRPGCPSEIKPFKDALGPLSNEYGIRTAPLYARAFKQLFPELEVPADVGVPCCAQFAVTKARIQQRSKDNYKTLRQWLLDTDSGDNITGRLFEYMWHSKTISPPLLRLVSCLI
;
A
#
# COMPACT_ATOMS: atom_id res chain seq x y z
N MET A 1 47.25 11.00 10.16
CA MET A 1 47.34 11.94 9.03
C MET A 1 46.30 11.54 7.98
N ARG A 2 45.24 12.34 7.82
CA ARG A 2 44.21 12.19 6.76
C ARG A 2 44.61 13.07 5.58
N PRO A 3 44.56 12.61 4.32
CA PRO A 3 44.51 13.51 3.18
C PRO A 3 43.05 13.85 2.83
N SER A 4 42.78 15.15 2.88
CA SER A 4 41.58 15.82 2.39
C SER A 4 41.37 15.57 0.88
N ARG A 5 40.16 15.17 0.48
CA ARG A 5 39.70 15.23 -0.91
C ARG A 5 38.85 16.49 -1.09
N ARG A 6 39.38 17.39 -1.91
CA ARG A 6 38.78 18.67 -2.31
C ARG A 6 37.51 18.48 -3.14
N LEU A 7 36.53 19.34 -2.87
CA LEU A 7 35.40 19.63 -3.76
C LEU A 7 35.89 20.12 -5.12
N LYS A 8 35.28 19.63 -6.20
CA LYS A 8 35.33 20.25 -7.53
C LYS A 8 34.08 21.13 -7.70
N TYR A 9 34.30 22.44 -7.82
CA TYR A 9 33.29 23.40 -8.29
C TYR A 9 33.25 23.37 -9.82
N CYS A 10 32.05 23.29 -10.39
CA CYS A 10 31.80 23.44 -11.83
C CYS A 10 31.51 24.91 -12.17
N GLY A 11 32.32 25.45 -13.10
CA GLY A 11 31.94 26.33 -14.22
C GLY A 11 31.02 27.52 -13.96
N GLY A 12 31.60 28.72 -14.03
CA GLY A 12 30.87 29.98 -14.17
C GLY A 12 30.25 30.17 -15.55
N LEU A 13 29.16 30.94 -15.59
CA LEU A 13 28.65 31.58 -16.80
C LEU A 13 28.64 33.10 -16.60
N THR A 14 29.12 33.77 -17.63
CA THR A 14 29.35 35.20 -17.81
C THR A 14 28.06 36.01 -17.84
N VAL A 15 28.04 37.13 -17.12
CA VAL A 15 27.00 38.17 -17.14
C VAL A 15 27.27 39.11 -18.31
N GLY A 16 26.38 39.13 -19.31
CA GLY A 16 26.34 40.16 -20.35
C GLY A 16 25.33 41.24 -19.97
N LEU A 17 25.79 42.47 -19.77
CA LEU A 17 24.94 43.65 -19.64
C LEU A 17 24.33 44.00 -21.02
N THR A 18 23.01 44.09 -21.09
CA THR A 18 22.32 44.84 -22.15
C THR A 18 21.30 45.77 -21.50
N THR A 19 21.59 47.06 -21.59
CA THR A 19 20.76 48.19 -21.17
C THR A 19 19.56 48.31 -22.11
N ILE A 20 18.33 48.29 -21.59
CA ILE A 20 17.13 48.69 -22.33
C ILE A 20 16.50 49.90 -21.63
N ILE A 21 16.38 50.98 -22.41
CA ILE A 21 15.92 52.30 -22.04
C ILE A 21 14.39 52.32 -21.92
N PHE A 22 13.90 52.96 -20.86
CA PHE A 22 12.48 53.27 -20.61
C PHE A 22 11.93 54.26 -21.65
N LEU A 23 10.77 53.96 -22.24
CA LEU A 23 9.90 54.97 -22.86
C LEU A 23 8.53 54.92 -22.19
N LEU A 24 8.28 55.96 -21.39
CA LEU A 24 6.96 56.30 -20.85
C LEU A 24 6.05 56.73 -22.00
N LYS A 25 4.85 56.15 -22.07
CA LYS A 25 3.75 56.72 -22.84
C LYS A 25 2.53 56.82 -21.94
N SER A 26 2.20 58.06 -21.58
CA SER A 26 0.99 58.46 -20.90
C SER A 26 -0.20 58.40 -21.85
N SER A 27 -1.29 57.77 -21.41
CA SER A 27 -2.62 58.06 -21.93
C SER A 27 -3.61 58.02 -20.77
N THR A 28 -3.99 59.21 -20.34
CA THR A 28 -5.21 59.48 -19.58
C THR A 28 -6.40 59.38 -20.54
N ASP A 29 -7.43 58.60 -20.21
CA ASP A 29 -8.78 59.14 -20.22
C ASP A 29 -9.80 58.31 -19.42
N SER A 30 -10.85 59.00 -19.03
CA SER A 30 -11.81 58.78 -17.96
C SER A 30 -12.88 57.67 -18.12
N GLY A 31 -13.13 56.98 -17.01
CA GLY A 31 -14.45 56.65 -16.40
C GLY A 31 -15.62 56.10 -17.22
N VAL A 32 -16.00 54.84 -16.96
CA VAL A 32 -17.41 54.36 -16.91
C VAL A 32 -17.57 53.25 -15.86
N SER A 33 -18.70 53.29 -15.19
CA SER A 33 -19.20 52.50 -14.06
C SER A 33 -19.46 51.00 -14.31
N SER A 34 -19.30 50.21 -13.24
CA SER A 34 -20.09 49.03 -12.82
C SER A 34 -20.40 47.90 -13.80
N GLY A 35 -20.03 46.68 -13.40
CA GLY A 35 -20.89 45.51 -13.59
C GLY A 35 -20.25 44.31 -14.27
N GLN A 36 -20.08 43.25 -13.47
CA GLN A 36 -19.93 41.85 -13.90
C GLN A 36 -18.69 41.53 -14.75
N TRP A 37 -18.38 40.24 -14.84
CA TRP A 37 -17.26 39.65 -15.60
C TRP A 37 -15.89 39.58 -14.90
N TYR A 38 -15.90 39.16 -13.63
CA TYR A 38 -14.92 38.15 -13.22
C TYR A 38 -15.68 37.03 -12.51
N ARG A 39 -16.33 36.19 -13.32
CA ARG A 39 -16.91 34.93 -12.85
C ARG A 39 -15.73 34.08 -12.44
N SER A 40 -15.49 33.99 -11.14
CA SER A 40 -14.63 32.97 -10.57
C SER A 40 -15.06 31.64 -11.19
N HIS A 41 -14.14 30.98 -11.87
CA HIS A 41 -14.21 29.54 -12.01
C HIS A 41 -13.94 28.95 -10.61
N HIS A 42 -14.84 29.20 -9.66
CA HIS A 42 -15.20 28.21 -8.68
C HIS A 42 -15.89 27.11 -9.47
N LEU A 43 -15.07 26.23 -10.07
CA LEU A 43 -15.43 24.84 -10.06
C LEU A 43 -15.56 24.50 -8.57
N GLU A 44 -16.78 24.56 -8.05
CA GLU A 44 -17.23 23.56 -7.11
C GLU A 44 -16.93 22.22 -7.77
N GLN A 45 -15.70 21.73 -7.58
CA GLN A 45 -15.54 20.31 -7.42
C GLN A 45 -16.36 20.00 -6.19
N ASP A 46 -17.55 19.44 -6.41
CA ASP A 46 -18.09 18.42 -5.53
C ASP A 46 -16.96 17.38 -5.32
N THR A 47 -16.03 17.69 -4.41
CA THR A 47 -15.15 16.69 -3.86
C THR A 47 -16.07 15.84 -3.00
N LEU A 48 -16.64 14.79 -3.57
CA LEU A 48 -17.14 13.69 -2.76
C LEU A 48 -15.99 13.35 -1.79
N SER A 49 -16.19 13.66 -0.51
CA SER A 49 -15.21 13.34 0.51
C SER A 49 -15.00 11.84 0.47
N LEU A 50 -13.78 11.39 0.16
CA LEU A 50 -13.49 9.97 0.06
C LEU A 50 -13.84 9.28 1.37
N SER A 51 -14.62 8.22 1.28
CA SER A 51 -14.82 7.32 2.40
C SER A 51 -13.55 6.50 2.60
N ILE A 52 -13.03 6.50 3.83
CA ILE A 52 -11.79 5.80 4.19
C ILE A 52 -12.10 4.86 5.33
N GLY A 53 -11.73 3.59 5.17
CA GLY A 53 -11.85 2.59 6.21
C GLY A 53 -10.51 1.92 6.51
N THR A 54 -10.23 1.68 7.78
CA THR A 54 -9.11 0.83 8.21
C THR A 54 -9.62 -0.54 8.66
N VAL A 55 -8.90 -1.58 8.30
CA VAL A 55 -9.17 -2.96 8.71
C VAL A 55 -7.98 -3.47 9.49
N VAL A 56 -8.22 -3.84 10.74
CA VAL A 56 -7.16 -4.17 11.69
C VAL A 56 -7.35 -5.58 12.20
N ALA A 57 -6.33 -6.41 12.03
CA ALA A 57 -6.21 -7.67 12.75
C ALA A 57 -5.52 -7.40 14.09
N ALA A 58 -6.19 -7.70 15.19
CA ALA A 58 -5.73 -7.39 16.54
C ALA A 58 -5.97 -8.57 17.48
N GLN A 59 -5.20 -8.63 18.56
CA GLN A 59 -5.51 -9.45 19.73
C GLN A 59 -6.22 -8.58 20.78
N SER A 60 -6.97 -9.21 21.68
CA SER A 60 -7.63 -8.51 22.79
C SER A 60 -6.67 -7.76 23.72
N SER A 61 -5.37 -8.09 23.68
CA SER A 61 -4.31 -7.40 24.41
C SER A 61 -3.68 -6.22 23.67
N ASP A 62 -3.99 -6.03 22.38
CA ASP A 62 -3.45 -4.91 21.59
C ASP A 62 -4.24 -3.61 21.85
N ASP A 63 -3.51 -2.50 21.95
CA ASP A 63 -4.11 -1.16 21.96
C ASP A 63 -4.38 -0.69 20.52
N THR A 64 -5.66 -0.51 20.20
CA THR A 64 -6.15 0.02 18.92
C THR A 64 -6.86 1.37 19.06
N GLU A 65 -7.00 1.90 20.29
CA GLU A 65 -7.73 3.15 20.57
C GLU A 65 -7.04 4.38 19.96
N TRP A 66 -5.73 4.27 19.70
CA TRP A 66 -4.97 5.30 19.00
C TRP A 66 -5.53 5.63 17.61
N LEU A 67 -6.20 4.68 16.93
CA LEU A 67 -6.78 4.89 15.61
C LEU A 67 -7.91 5.92 15.67
N SER A 68 -8.94 5.65 16.47
CA SER A 68 -10.09 6.56 16.62
C SER A 68 -9.67 7.89 17.27
N THR A 69 -8.66 7.88 18.13
CA THR A 69 -8.15 9.09 18.76
C THR A 69 -7.44 10.01 17.77
N LEU A 70 -6.64 9.46 16.86
CA LEU A 70 -5.77 10.24 15.96
C LEU A 70 -6.33 10.41 14.54
N LEU A 71 -7.24 9.53 14.12
CA LEU A 71 -7.84 9.50 12.79
C LEU A 71 -9.39 9.43 12.89
N PRO A 72 -10.05 10.31 13.68
CA PRO A 72 -11.48 10.21 13.98
C PRO A 72 -12.41 10.34 12.76
N ALA A 73 -11.91 10.86 11.65
CA ALA A 73 -12.66 10.99 10.40
C ALA A 73 -12.72 9.69 9.58
N TRP A 74 -11.95 8.67 9.94
CA TRP A 74 -11.90 7.39 9.24
C TRP A 74 -12.74 6.35 9.98
N ASN A 75 -13.33 5.42 9.23
CA ASN A 75 -14.03 4.29 9.83
C ASN A 75 -13.00 3.22 10.23
N HIS A 76 -13.10 2.67 11.44
CA HIS A 76 -12.16 1.67 11.93
C HIS A 76 -12.88 0.35 12.22
N THR A 77 -12.53 -0.70 11.49
CA THR A 77 -13.02 -2.07 11.72
C THR A 77 -11.92 -2.91 12.36
N ILE A 78 -12.15 -3.32 13.61
CA ILE A 78 -11.19 -4.10 14.40
C ILE A 78 -11.69 -5.54 14.51
N TYR A 79 -10.90 -6.49 14.01
CA TYR A 79 -11.15 -7.92 14.15
C TYR A 79 -10.22 -8.49 15.22
N LEU A 80 -10.82 -8.99 16.32
CA LEU A 80 -10.10 -9.67 17.39
C LEU A 80 -9.88 -11.14 17.02
N THR A 81 -8.64 -11.53 16.75
CA THR A 81 -8.28 -12.88 16.26
C THR A 81 -8.24 -13.94 17.35
N ASP A 82 -8.19 -13.52 18.61
CA ASP A 82 -8.18 -14.38 19.80
C ASP A 82 -9.55 -14.52 20.46
N GLN A 83 -10.61 -13.95 19.87
CA GLN A 83 -11.98 -14.00 20.39
C GLN A 83 -12.92 -14.75 19.42
N PRO A 84 -13.65 -15.78 19.89
CA PRO A 84 -14.51 -16.62 19.04
C PRO A 84 -15.74 -15.89 18.48
N ARG A 85 -16.01 -14.67 18.94
CA ARG A 85 -17.19 -13.88 18.54
C ARG A 85 -17.01 -13.18 17.18
N ASN A 86 -15.76 -12.92 16.78
CA ASN A 86 -15.46 -12.12 15.58
C ASN A 86 -14.92 -12.98 14.43
N MET A 87 -14.48 -14.20 14.71
CA MET A 87 -14.14 -15.23 13.74
C MET A 87 -14.64 -16.57 14.28
N SER A 88 -15.37 -17.34 13.46
CA SER A 88 -15.77 -18.71 13.81
C SER A 88 -14.56 -19.46 14.36
N SER A 89 -14.73 -20.23 15.45
CA SER A 89 -13.67 -21.03 16.07
C SER A 89 -12.94 -21.96 15.10
N THR A 90 -13.57 -22.26 13.95
CA THR A 90 -13.02 -22.98 12.79
C THR A 90 -11.81 -22.29 12.14
N PHE A 91 -11.60 -21.00 12.40
CA PHE A 91 -10.60 -20.15 11.76
C PHE A 91 -9.39 -19.85 12.64
N ALA A 92 -9.36 -20.35 13.88
CA ALA A 92 -8.28 -20.08 14.82
C ALA A 92 -6.95 -20.70 14.32
N GLY A 93 -5.92 -19.87 14.15
CA GLY A 93 -4.55 -20.32 13.84
C GLY A 93 -4.26 -20.64 12.37
N LYS A 94 -4.98 -20.01 11.41
CA LYS A 94 -4.71 -20.14 9.97
C LYS A 94 -4.71 -18.77 9.26
N GLY A 95 -3.63 -18.49 8.56
CA GLY A 95 -3.43 -17.33 7.69
C GLY A 95 -3.14 -15.98 8.35
N HIS A 96 -2.95 -15.90 9.67
CA HIS A 96 -2.77 -14.66 10.42
C HIS A 96 -3.70 -13.53 9.95
N GLU A 97 -3.17 -12.35 9.63
CA GLU A 97 -3.94 -11.20 9.15
C GLU A 97 -4.60 -11.46 7.78
N ALA A 98 -4.06 -12.39 6.98
CA ALA A 98 -4.60 -12.64 5.66
C ALA A 98 -6.02 -13.18 5.70
N LEU A 99 -6.34 -14.02 6.70
CA LEU A 99 -7.70 -14.53 6.85
C LEU A 99 -8.68 -13.42 7.25
N VAL A 100 -8.26 -12.53 8.15
CA VAL A 100 -9.03 -11.33 8.53
C VAL A 100 -9.32 -10.47 7.30
N TYR A 101 -8.29 -10.17 6.51
CA TYR A 101 -8.41 -9.28 5.36
C TYR A 101 -9.31 -9.88 4.27
N LEU A 102 -9.17 -11.19 4.00
CA LEU A 102 -10.06 -11.90 3.08
C LEU A 102 -11.51 -11.89 3.56
N ASN A 103 -11.75 -12.14 4.86
CA ASN A 103 -13.11 -12.10 5.42
C ASN A 103 -13.74 -10.72 5.25
N HIS A 104 -13.03 -9.66 5.61
CA HIS A 104 -13.53 -8.30 5.45
C HIS A 104 -13.88 -7.99 3.99
N VAL A 105 -12.97 -8.29 3.06
CA VAL A 105 -13.22 -8.07 1.63
C VAL A 105 -14.43 -8.85 1.14
N ILE A 106 -14.64 -10.08 1.60
CA ILE A 106 -15.78 -10.90 1.19
C ILE A 106 -17.09 -10.36 1.78
N GLU A 107 -17.11 -10.05 3.06
CA GLU A 107 -18.32 -9.60 3.78
C GLU A 107 -18.76 -8.24 3.27
N GLU A 108 -17.84 -7.30 3.17
CA GLU A 108 -18.12 -5.90 2.82
C GLU A 108 -17.96 -5.59 1.33
N TYR A 109 -17.71 -6.59 0.48
CA TYR A 109 -17.32 -6.42 -0.94
C TYR A 109 -18.08 -5.33 -1.72
N ASP A 110 -19.41 -5.25 -1.52
CA ASP A 110 -20.30 -4.33 -2.21
C ASP A 110 -20.35 -2.93 -1.54
N PHE A 111 -20.05 -2.88 -0.24
CA PHE A 111 -20.13 -1.72 0.65
C PHE A 111 -18.77 -1.14 1.07
N LEU A 112 -17.67 -1.65 0.50
CA LEU A 112 -16.32 -1.15 0.79
C LEU A 112 -16.24 0.38 0.63
N PRO A 113 -15.47 1.07 1.50
CA PRO A 113 -15.14 2.48 1.34
C PRO A 113 -14.26 2.70 0.11
N ASP A 114 -14.16 3.95 -0.37
CA ASP A 114 -13.36 4.31 -1.55
C ASP A 114 -11.90 3.85 -1.42
N ILE A 115 -11.35 3.97 -0.22
CA ILE A 115 -10.03 3.46 0.16
C ILE A 115 -10.16 2.58 1.41
N VAL A 116 -9.62 1.37 1.32
CA VAL A 116 -9.46 0.43 2.44
C VAL A 116 -7.98 0.37 2.80
N ILE A 117 -7.66 0.51 4.08
CA ILE A 117 -6.29 0.46 4.61
C ILE A 117 -6.17 -0.72 5.58
N PHE A 118 -5.37 -1.71 5.22
CA PHE A 118 -5.12 -2.89 6.02
C PHE A 118 -3.90 -2.68 6.92
N LEU A 119 -4.07 -2.91 8.23
CA LEU A 119 -3.09 -2.56 9.25
C LEU A 119 -2.88 -3.69 10.26
N HIS A 120 -1.71 -3.67 10.89
CA HIS A 120 -1.49 -4.34 12.18
C HIS A 120 -1.96 -3.44 13.32
N ALA A 121 -2.27 -4.04 14.47
CA ALA A 121 -2.90 -3.34 15.59
C ALA A 121 -2.01 -2.29 16.28
N LYS A 122 -0.74 -2.61 16.51
CA LYS A 122 0.13 -1.76 17.34
C LYS A 122 0.59 -0.53 16.57
N ARG A 123 0.49 0.63 17.23
CA ARG A 123 1.01 1.90 16.70
C ARG A 123 2.51 1.89 16.45
N TYR A 124 3.29 1.33 17.38
CA TYR A 124 4.76 1.33 17.31
C TYR A 124 5.28 -0.08 16.99
N GLN A 125 5.72 -0.31 15.74
CA GLN A 125 6.22 -1.61 15.30
C GLN A 125 7.37 -1.48 14.30
N TRP A 126 8.36 -2.38 14.42
CA TRP A 126 9.61 -2.35 13.64
C TRP A 126 9.41 -2.32 12.11
N HIS A 127 8.28 -2.81 11.62
CA HIS A 127 7.91 -2.85 10.20
C HIS A 127 7.14 -1.60 9.73
N ASN A 128 7.08 -0.54 10.53
CA ASN A 128 6.63 0.78 10.09
C ASN A 128 7.84 1.62 9.71
N ASP A 129 7.87 2.18 8.49
CA ASP A 129 9.07 2.87 7.98
C ASP A 129 9.24 4.32 8.50
N ASP A 130 8.64 4.65 9.64
CA ASP A 130 8.93 5.88 10.39
C ASP A 130 10.14 5.64 11.32
N PRO A 131 11.05 6.61 11.51
CA PRO A 131 12.22 6.45 12.38
C PRO A 131 11.90 6.09 13.85
N LEU A 132 10.69 6.41 14.31
CA LEU A 132 10.19 6.03 15.64
C LEU A 132 9.26 4.82 15.59
N TYR A 133 9.15 4.15 14.44
CA TYR A 133 8.25 3.04 14.19
C TYR A 133 6.76 3.39 14.33
N ASP A 134 6.41 4.67 14.30
CA ASP A 134 5.07 5.20 14.55
C ASP A 134 4.16 5.14 13.32
N ASN A 135 3.19 4.23 13.31
CA ASN A 135 2.24 4.07 12.22
C ASN A 135 1.30 5.28 12.07
N ALA A 136 1.03 6.04 13.15
CA ALA A 136 0.20 7.24 13.04
C ALA A 136 0.88 8.32 12.17
N ARG A 137 2.22 8.38 12.20
CA ARG A 137 3.00 9.26 11.30
C ARG A 137 2.99 8.77 9.86
N VAL A 138 2.98 7.46 9.64
CA VAL A 138 2.84 6.88 8.30
C VAL A 138 1.47 7.23 7.72
N LEU A 139 0.40 7.00 8.48
CA LEU A 139 -0.99 7.23 8.04
C LEU A 139 -1.32 8.71 7.84
N SER A 140 -0.88 9.59 8.74
CA SER A 140 -1.12 11.04 8.61
C SER A 140 -0.42 11.68 7.40
N ARG A 141 0.58 11.01 6.83
CA ARG A 141 1.31 11.46 5.63
C ARG A 141 0.91 10.68 4.36
N LEU A 142 -0.01 9.73 4.48
CA LEU A 142 -0.47 8.93 3.35
C LEU A 142 -1.20 9.83 2.35
N GLN A 143 -0.68 9.90 1.13
CA GLN A 143 -1.28 10.70 0.06
C GLN A 143 -2.46 9.93 -0.57
N LEU A 144 -3.68 10.23 -0.13
CA LEU A 144 -4.88 9.51 -0.58
C LEU A 144 -5.11 9.62 -2.10
N ASP A 145 -4.86 10.79 -2.69
CA ASP A 145 -4.93 10.97 -4.16
C ASP A 145 -3.95 10.05 -4.90
N TYR A 146 -2.78 9.80 -4.29
CA TYR A 146 -1.81 8.86 -4.84
C TYR A 146 -2.32 7.42 -4.77
N VAL A 147 -2.93 7.03 -3.64
CA VAL A 147 -3.59 5.72 -3.49
C VAL A 147 -4.69 5.56 -4.54
N GLN A 148 -5.50 6.59 -4.77
CA GLN A 148 -6.54 6.55 -5.80
C GLN A 148 -5.97 6.30 -7.20
N ARG A 149 -4.91 7.02 -7.58
CA ARG A 149 -4.27 6.86 -8.90
C ARG A 149 -3.60 5.50 -9.09
N GLN A 150 -2.93 4.97 -8.06
CA GLN A 150 -2.22 3.70 -8.16
C GLN A 150 -3.13 2.48 -7.96
N GLY A 151 -4.23 2.64 -7.23
CA GLY A 151 -5.14 1.56 -6.84
C GLY A 151 -4.63 0.68 -5.71
N TYR A 152 -3.32 0.53 -5.54
CA TYR A 152 -2.67 -0.21 -4.44
C TYR A 152 -1.35 0.47 -4.06
N VAL A 153 -1.11 0.64 -2.76
CA VAL A 153 0.11 1.22 -2.21
C VAL A 153 0.49 0.45 -0.94
N ASN A 154 1.70 -0.10 -0.90
CA ASN A 154 2.25 -0.66 0.34
C ASN A 154 2.59 0.51 1.30
N LEU A 155 2.26 0.38 2.58
CA LEU A 155 2.55 1.44 3.57
C LEU A 155 4.04 1.52 3.93
N ARG A 156 4.81 0.49 3.57
CA ARG A 156 6.26 0.52 3.60
C ARG A 156 6.82 1.08 2.30
N CYS A 157 7.78 1.99 2.44
CA CYS A 157 8.50 2.68 1.38
C CYS A 157 10.03 2.43 1.44
N SER A 158 10.50 1.58 2.34
CA SER A 158 11.90 1.19 2.48
C SER A 158 12.31 0.13 1.46
N TRP A 159 13.58 0.18 1.04
CA TRP A 159 14.18 -0.83 0.16
C TRP A 159 14.31 -2.21 0.81
N ARG A 160 14.40 -2.26 2.15
CA ARG A 160 14.65 -3.51 2.87
C ARG A 160 13.69 -3.70 4.05
N PRO A 161 13.28 -4.95 4.31
CA PRO A 161 13.30 -6.12 3.41
C PRO A 161 12.35 -5.94 2.20
N GLY A 162 12.49 -6.73 1.12
CA GLY A 162 11.47 -6.79 0.07
C GLY A 162 11.86 -6.30 -1.33
N CYS A 163 12.66 -5.24 -1.45
CA CYS A 163 12.86 -4.55 -2.73
C CYS A 163 14.32 -4.65 -3.22
N PRO A 164 14.56 -4.68 -4.56
CA PRO A 164 13.57 -4.79 -5.64
C PRO A 164 13.17 -6.24 -5.97
N SER A 165 13.81 -7.24 -5.36
CA SER A 165 13.62 -8.66 -5.66
C SER A 165 13.87 -9.47 -4.39
N GLU A 166 12.78 -9.76 -3.68
CA GLU A 166 12.78 -10.58 -2.45
C GLU A 166 12.61 -12.05 -2.79
N ILE A 167 11.73 -12.36 -3.74
CA ILE A 167 11.47 -13.72 -4.20
C ILE A 167 11.76 -13.80 -5.70
N LYS A 168 12.54 -14.80 -6.08
CA LYS A 168 12.78 -15.22 -7.47
C LYS A 168 12.10 -16.57 -7.67
N PRO A 169 10.80 -16.63 -8.00
CA PRO A 169 9.98 -17.82 -7.81
C PRO A 169 10.56 -19.10 -8.42
N PHE A 170 11.14 -19.02 -9.62
CA PHE A 170 11.75 -20.18 -10.28
C PHE A 170 13.09 -20.61 -9.67
N LYS A 171 13.93 -19.65 -9.26
CA LYS A 171 15.24 -19.94 -8.66
C LYS A 171 15.08 -20.46 -7.23
N ASP A 172 14.20 -19.82 -6.46
CA ASP A 172 13.99 -20.14 -5.05
C ASP A 172 13.23 -21.44 -4.86
N ALA A 173 12.42 -21.87 -5.83
CA ALA A 173 11.74 -23.16 -5.82
C ALA A 173 12.69 -24.37 -5.70
N LEU A 174 13.96 -24.21 -6.10
CA LEU A 174 15.00 -25.23 -5.98
C LEU A 174 15.76 -25.15 -4.64
N GLY A 175 15.50 -24.12 -3.83
CA GLY A 175 16.16 -23.91 -2.54
C GLY A 175 15.56 -24.75 -1.41
N PRO A 176 16.24 -24.85 -0.26
CA PRO A 176 15.73 -25.58 0.89
C PRO A 176 14.47 -24.91 1.44
N LEU A 177 13.51 -25.74 1.88
CA LEU A 177 12.25 -25.31 2.49
C LEU A 177 12.45 -24.63 3.85
N SER A 178 13.58 -24.84 4.51
CA SER A 178 13.91 -24.22 5.79
C SER A 178 15.39 -23.84 5.87
N ASN A 179 15.71 -22.95 6.80
CA ASN A 179 17.07 -22.59 7.21
C ASN A 179 17.13 -22.43 8.74
N GLU A 180 18.25 -21.91 9.26
CA GLU A 180 18.44 -21.64 10.70
C GLU A 180 17.41 -20.67 11.30
N TYR A 181 16.73 -19.88 10.45
CA TYR A 181 15.68 -18.94 10.84
C TYR A 181 14.26 -19.51 10.66
N GLY A 182 14.13 -20.78 10.31
CA GLY A 182 12.85 -21.48 10.18
C GLY A 182 12.43 -21.76 8.73
N ILE A 183 11.12 -21.92 8.51
CA ILE A 183 10.55 -22.26 7.19
C ILE A 183 10.59 -21.05 6.26
N ARG A 184 10.98 -21.27 5.01
CA ARG A 184 11.12 -20.26 3.97
C ARG A 184 9.89 -20.22 3.07
N THR A 185 9.38 -19.02 2.82
CA THR A 185 8.24 -18.78 1.91
C THR A 185 8.64 -18.83 0.44
N ALA A 186 9.83 -18.33 0.09
CA ALA A 186 10.29 -18.20 -1.30
C ALA A 186 10.24 -19.51 -2.11
N PRO A 187 10.68 -20.68 -1.57
CA PRO A 187 10.58 -21.95 -2.28
C PRO A 187 9.15 -22.41 -2.60
N LEU A 188 8.16 -21.95 -1.83
CA LEU A 188 6.76 -22.35 -1.96
C LEU A 188 5.94 -21.40 -2.83
N TYR A 189 6.47 -20.19 -3.10
CA TYR A 189 5.74 -19.12 -3.77
C TYR A 189 5.21 -19.52 -5.14
N ALA A 190 6.05 -20.05 -6.03
CA ALA A 190 5.65 -20.36 -7.41
C ALA A 190 4.47 -21.36 -7.46
N ARG A 191 4.51 -22.39 -6.61
CA ARG A 191 3.46 -23.40 -6.49
C ARG A 191 2.16 -22.78 -5.97
N ALA A 192 2.24 -22.06 -4.85
CA ALA A 192 1.07 -21.42 -4.25
C ALA A 192 0.44 -20.38 -5.19
N PHE A 193 1.26 -19.57 -5.85
CA PHE A 193 0.81 -18.57 -6.82
C PHE A 193 0.02 -19.22 -7.95
N LYS A 194 0.51 -20.33 -8.52
CA LYS A 194 -0.18 -21.02 -9.61
C LYS A 194 -1.47 -21.70 -9.16
N GLN A 195 -1.56 -22.15 -7.91
CA GLN A 195 -2.80 -22.69 -7.33
C GLN A 195 -3.85 -21.59 -7.11
N LEU A 196 -3.43 -20.42 -6.61
CA LEU A 196 -4.31 -19.30 -6.30
C LEU A 196 -4.72 -18.50 -7.55
N PHE A 197 -3.84 -18.44 -8.54
CA PHE A 197 -4.01 -17.67 -9.77
C PHE A 197 -3.65 -18.53 -11.00
N PRO A 198 -4.44 -19.57 -11.33
CA PRO A 198 -4.11 -20.51 -12.40
C PRO A 198 -4.00 -19.83 -13.76
N GLU A 199 -4.75 -18.75 -13.98
CA GLU A 199 -4.75 -17.97 -15.22
C GLU A 199 -3.57 -16.99 -15.33
N LEU A 200 -2.82 -16.77 -14.24
CA LEU A 200 -1.68 -15.85 -14.25
C LEU A 200 -0.37 -16.61 -14.50
N GLU A 201 0.54 -15.95 -15.22
CA GLU A 201 1.93 -16.37 -15.27
C GLU A 201 2.60 -16.07 -13.93
N VAL A 202 3.44 -17.01 -13.46
CA VAL A 202 4.24 -16.79 -12.26
C VAL A 202 5.29 -15.71 -12.58
N PRO A 203 5.38 -14.63 -11.78
CA PRO A 203 6.35 -13.57 -12.03
C PRO A 203 7.79 -14.08 -11.92
N ALA A 204 8.71 -13.48 -12.70
CA ALA A 204 10.13 -13.83 -12.63
C ALA A 204 10.81 -13.30 -11.36
N ASP A 205 10.36 -12.13 -10.90
CA ASP A 205 10.81 -11.46 -9.67
C ASP A 205 9.58 -10.87 -8.95
N VAL A 206 9.56 -11.01 -7.63
CA VAL A 206 8.60 -10.37 -6.72
C VAL A 206 9.34 -9.42 -5.82
N GLY A 207 8.98 -8.14 -5.89
CA GLY A 207 9.56 -7.06 -5.11
C GLY A 207 8.50 -6.31 -4.34
N VAL A 208 8.30 -6.64 -3.08
CA VAL A 208 7.38 -5.92 -2.19
C VAL A 208 7.89 -6.05 -0.76
N PRO A 209 7.80 -4.99 0.07
CA PRO A 209 8.06 -5.12 1.50
C PRO A 209 7.12 -6.14 2.14
N CYS A 210 7.63 -6.86 3.15
CA CYS A 210 6.83 -7.80 3.97
C CYS A 210 5.71 -7.09 4.74
N CYS A 211 4.97 -7.90 5.51
CA CYS A 211 4.28 -7.47 6.72
C CYS A 211 2.94 -6.76 6.43
N ALA A 212 2.21 -7.24 5.41
CA ALA A 212 0.78 -7.07 5.14
C ALA A 212 0.10 -5.68 5.27
N GLN A 213 0.83 -4.57 5.41
CA GLN A 213 0.23 -3.24 5.58
C GLN A 213 0.16 -2.47 4.27
N PHE A 214 -1.04 -2.17 3.80
CA PHE A 214 -1.25 -1.52 2.49
C PHE A 214 -2.57 -0.77 2.43
N ALA A 215 -2.62 0.25 1.57
CA ALA A 215 -3.83 0.95 1.17
C ALA A 215 -4.24 0.51 -0.24
N VAL A 216 -5.53 0.28 -0.45
CA VAL A 216 -6.06 -0.20 -1.73
C VAL A 216 -7.42 0.44 -2.00
N THR A 217 -7.71 0.76 -3.25
CA THR A 217 -9.01 1.32 -3.63
C THR A 217 -10.07 0.24 -3.74
N LYS A 218 -11.33 0.60 -3.49
CA LYS A 218 -12.49 -0.27 -3.79
C LYS A 218 -12.44 -0.80 -5.21
N ALA A 219 -12.23 0.10 -6.17
CA ALA A 219 -12.14 -0.25 -7.59
C ALA A 219 -11.06 -1.30 -7.85
N ARG A 220 -9.91 -1.21 -7.17
CA ARG A 220 -8.83 -2.18 -7.31
C ARG A 220 -9.18 -3.55 -6.71
N ILE A 221 -9.84 -3.60 -5.55
CA ILE A 221 -10.37 -4.84 -4.97
C ILE A 221 -11.37 -5.48 -5.94
N GLN A 222 -12.30 -4.69 -6.46
CA GLN A 222 -13.41 -5.18 -7.29
C GLN A 222 -12.99 -5.61 -8.72
N GLN A 223 -11.72 -5.41 -9.11
CA GLN A 223 -11.15 -6.04 -10.32
C GLN A 223 -11.04 -7.57 -10.19
N ARG A 224 -11.22 -8.13 -9.00
CA ARG A 224 -11.33 -9.56 -8.74
C ARG A 224 -12.70 -9.84 -8.14
N SER A 225 -13.44 -10.80 -8.69
CA SER A 225 -14.77 -11.14 -8.20
C SER A 225 -14.76 -11.56 -6.72
N LYS A 226 -15.89 -11.32 -6.04
CA LYS A 226 -16.13 -11.79 -4.67
C LYS A 226 -15.90 -13.30 -4.52
N ASP A 227 -16.29 -14.09 -5.51
CA ASP A 227 -16.08 -15.55 -5.48
C ASP A 227 -14.61 -15.94 -5.60
N ASN A 228 -13.80 -15.19 -6.37
CA ASN A 228 -12.35 -15.41 -6.36
C ASN A 228 -11.77 -15.17 -4.96
N TYR A 229 -12.21 -14.14 -4.23
CA TYR A 229 -11.78 -13.95 -2.83
C TYR A 229 -12.20 -15.12 -1.92
N LYS A 230 -13.39 -15.68 -2.11
CA LYS A 230 -13.82 -16.90 -1.39
C LYS A 230 -12.90 -18.08 -1.70
N THR A 231 -12.49 -18.27 -2.96
CA THR A 231 -11.53 -19.32 -3.35
C THR A 231 -10.17 -19.11 -2.69
N LEU A 232 -9.66 -17.88 -2.63
CA LEU A 232 -8.40 -17.57 -1.94
C LEU A 232 -8.50 -17.91 -0.44
N ARG A 233 -9.62 -17.54 0.19
CA ARG A 233 -9.89 -17.89 1.60
C ARG A 233 -9.98 -19.39 1.79
N GLN A 234 -10.68 -20.09 0.90
CA GLN A 234 -10.85 -21.54 1.01
C GLN A 234 -9.50 -22.26 0.88
N TRP A 235 -8.65 -21.85 -0.06
CA TRP A 235 -7.28 -22.39 -0.17
C TRP A 235 -6.46 -22.16 1.11
N LEU A 236 -6.61 -20.99 1.73
CA LEU A 236 -5.92 -20.65 2.98
C LEU A 236 -6.34 -21.55 4.15
N LEU A 237 -7.60 -21.98 4.17
CA LEU A 237 -8.16 -22.88 5.18
C LEU A 237 -7.80 -24.36 4.92
N ASP A 238 -7.84 -24.78 3.66
CA ASP A 238 -7.68 -26.18 3.26
C ASP A 238 -6.22 -26.62 3.14
N THR A 239 -5.28 -25.68 3.05
CA THR A 239 -3.86 -26.03 2.90
C THR A 239 -3.27 -26.66 4.16
N ASP A 240 -2.50 -27.73 3.97
CA ASP A 240 -1.70 -28.37 5.02
C ASP A 240 -0.53 -27.51 5.51
N SER A 241 -0.25 -26.40 4.82
CA SER A 241 0.82 -25.48 5.20
C SER A 241 0.52 -24.81 6.55
N GLY A 242 1.57 -24.63 7.36
CA GLY A 242 1.47 -23.93 8.64
C GLY A 242 1.15 -22.44 8.46
N ASP A 243 0.51 -21.86 9.47
CA ASP A 243 0.01 -20.48 9.50
C ASP A 243 1.06 -19.42 9.08
N ASN A 244 2.26 -19.51 9.67
CA ASN A 244 3.38 -18.61 9.38
C ASN A 244 3.78 -18.60 7.89
N ILE A 245 3.61 -19.72 7.18
CA ILE A 245 3.95 -19.83 5.76
C ILE A 245 2.85 -19.18 4.94
N THR A 246 1.59 -19.51 5.23
CA THR A 246 0.45 -19.10 4.41
C THR A 246 0.18 -17.62 4.55
N GLY A 247 0.22 -17.06 5.77
CA GLY A 247 0.13 -15.61 5.98
C GLY A 247 1.21 -14.85 5.19
N ARG A 248 2.46 -15.34 5.24
CA ARG A 248 3.58 -14.73 4.53
C ARG A 248 3.51 -14.89 3.01
N LEU A 249 2.92 -15.97 2.49
CA LEU A 249 2.64 -16.07 1.05
C LEU A 249 1.69 -14.96 0.61
N PHE A 250 0.64 -14.70 1.38
CA PHE A 250 -0.32 -13.64 1.09
C PHE A 250 0.32 -12.24 1.14
N GLU A 251 1.23 -11.97 2.08
CA GLU A 251 2.02 -10.72 2.12
C GLU A 251 2.64 -10.39 0.75
N TYR A 252 3.22 -11.39 0.09
CA TYR A 252 3.88 -11.28 -1.21
C TYR A 252 2.92 -11.43 -2.42
N MET A 253 1.62 -11.50 -2.18
CA MET A 253 0.61 -11.69 -3.24
C MET A 253 -0.48 -10.63 -3.27
N TRP A 254 -0.66 -9.80 -2.23
CA TRP A 254 -1.69 -8.75 -2.19
C TRP A 254 -1.66 -7.80 -3.39
N HIS A 255 -0.46 -7.47 -3.87
CA HIS A 255 -0.27 -6.58 -5.00
C HIS A 255 -0.53 -7.21 -6.37
N SER A 256 -0.75 -8.54 -6.43
CA SER A 256 -0.93 -9.28 -7.69
C SER A 256 -2.18 -8.81 -8.42
N LYS A 257 -2.03 -8.44 -9.70
CA LYS A 257 -3.14 -7.97 -10.53
C LYS A 257 -3.86 -9.14 -11.17
N THR A 258 -5.17 -9.01 -11.33
CA THR A 258 -6.01 -10.04 -11.96
C THR A 258 -5.60 -10.34 -13.40
N ILE A 259 -5.01 -9.37 -14.13
CA ILE A 259 -4.39 -9.53 -15.48
C ILE A 259 -3.34 -8.40 -15.69
N SER A 260 -2.15 -8.69 -16.22
CA SER A 260 -1.25 -7.69 -16.83
C SER A 260 -0.38 -8.30 -17.96
N PRO A 261 -0.01 -7.52 -19.00
CA PRO A 261 0.75 -7.98 -20.17
C PRO A 261 2.19 -8.45 -19.83
N PRO A 262 2.92 -9.10 -20.78
CA PRO A 262 3.94 -10.15 -20.52
C PRO A 262 5.27 -9.73 -19.87
N LEU A 263 5.41 -8.53 -19.33
CA LEU A 263 6.65 -8.10 -18.68
C LEU A 263 6.47 -8.18 -17.15
N LEU A 264 6.39 -9.41 -16.64
CA LEU A 264 6.07 -9.74 -15.24
C LEU A 264 7.25 -9.59 -14.28
N ARG A 265 7.61 -8.34 -13.98
CA ARG A 265 8.18 -7.99 -12.68
C ARG A 265 7.07 -7.38 -11.84
N LEU A 266 6.65 -8.08 -10.78
CA LEU A 266 5.71 -7.52 -9.82
C LEU A 266 6.52 -6.81 -8.73
N VAL A 267 6.87 -5.55 -9.00
CA VAL A 267 7.50 -4.67 -8.03
C VAL A 267 6.49 -3.63 -7.59
N SER A 268 6.15 -3.62 -6.30
CA SER A 268 5.25 -2.63 -5.69
C SER A 268 6.00 -1.58 -4.85
N CYS A 269 7.32 -1.59 -4.94
CA CYS A 269 8.18 -0.59 -4.34
C CYS A 269 8.06 0.70 -5.16
N LEU A 270 7.69 1.80 -4.51
CA LEU A 270 7.72 3.13 -5.10
C LEU A 270 9.18 3.50 -5.41
N ILE A 271 9.47 3.79 -6.68
CA ILE A 271 10.73 4.43 -7.10
C ILE A 271 10.50 5.95 -7.09
#